data_AF-A0A7Z2SR16-F1
#
_entry.id   AF-A0A7Z2SR16-F1
#
_cell.length_a   1.000
_cell.length_b   1.000
_cell.length_c   1.000
_cell.angle_alpha   90.00
_cell.angle_beta   90.00
_cell.angle_gamma   90.00
#
_symmetry.space_group_name_H-M   'P 1'
#
loop_
_entity.id
_entity.type
_entity.pdbx_description
1 polymer ?
#
loop_
_entity_poly.entity_id
_entity_poly.type
_entity_poly.pdbx_seq_one_letter_code
_entity_poly.pdbx_strand_id
1 'polypeptide(L)' 'MKNWRYIGMHAVAAATFIFLLQRYGLNATLESSLLWALTFGGCAAGLAYAQSNR' A
#
# COMPACT_ATOMS: atom_id res chain seq x y z
N MET A 1 22.47 -3.31 3.82
CA MET A 1 21.50 -2.19 3.95
C MET A 1 20.15 -2.80 4.25
N LYS A 2 19.58 -2.51 5.43
CA LYS A 2 18.29 -3.10 5.83
C LYS A 2 17.25 -2.79 4.74
N ASN A 3 16.48 -3.78 4.29
CA ASN A 3 15.65 -3.77 3.06
C ASN A 3 14.49 -2.74 3.05
N TRP A 4 14.58 -1.68 3.85
CA TRP A 4 13.63 -0.56 3.96
C TRP A 4 13.24 0.04 2.61
N ARG A 5 14.16 0.11 1.65
CA ARG A 5 13.84 0.57 0.29
C ARG A 5 12.81 -0.32 -0.39
N TYR A 6 12.96 -1.65 -0.28
CA TYR A 6 12.02 -2.60 -0.86
C TYR A 6 10.69 -2.63 -0.11
N ILE A 7 10.73 -2.54 1.22
CA ILE A 7 9.52 -2.44 2.06
C ILE A 7 8.71 -1.19 1.69
N GLY A 8 9.37 -0.03 1.60
CA GLY A 8 8.75 1.22 1.17
C GLY A 8 8.20 1.14 -0.25
N MET A 9 8.92 0.50 -1.18
CA MET A 9 8.45 0.30 -2.55
C MET A 9 7.15 -0.51 -2.60
N HIS A 10 7.06 -1.62 -1.87
CA HIS A 10 5.83 -2.43 -1.80
C HIS A 10 4.66 -1.65 -1.19
N ALA A 11 4.92 -0.91 -0.11
CA ALA A 11 3.91 -0.10 0.55
C ALA A 11 3.33 0.98 -0.37
N VAL A 12 4.20 1.75 -1.04
CA VAL A 12 3.80 2.83 -1.96
C VAL A 12 3.10 2.26 -3.18
N ALA A 13 3.64 1.20 -3.80
CA ALA A 13 3.02 0.59 -4.98
C ALA A 13 1.60 0.09 -4.68
N ALA A 14 1.40 -0.60 -3.55
CA ALA A 14 0.09 -1.09 -3.13
C ALA A 14 -0.88 0.08 -2.81
N ALA A 15 -0.42 1.09 -2.06
CA ALA A 15 -1.24 2.24 -1.72
C ALA A 15 -1.68 3.02 -2.96
N THR A 16 -0.76 3.29 -3.90
CA THR A 16 -1.07 3.97 -5.16
C THR A 16 -2.05 3.16 -6.00
N PHE A 17 -1.84 1.85 -6.16
CA PHE A 17 -2.75 0.99 -6.92
C PHE A 17 -4.17 1.02 -6.34
N ILE A 18 -4.31 0.83 -5.03
CA ILE A 18 -5.62 0.81 -4.36
C ILE A 18 -6.30 2.17 -4.40
N PHE A 19 -5.56 3.27 -4.22
CA PHE A 19 -6.12 4.61 -4.32
C PHE A 19 -6.69 4.87 -5.72
N LEU A 20 -5.93 4.56 -6.78
CA LEU A 20 -6.38 4.77 -8.15
C LEU A 20 -7.59 3.88 -8.49
N LEU A 21 -7.57 2.63 -8.06
CA LEU A 21 -8.70 1.71 -8.22
C LEU A 21 -9.95 2.25 -7.51
N GLN A 22 -9.84 2.65 -6.25
CA GLN A 22 -10.97 3.19 -5.48
C GLN A 22 -11.51 4.48 -6.12
N ARG A 23 -10.62 5.42 -6.43
CA ARG A 23 -11.00 6.75 -6.90
C ARG A 23 -11.58 6.75 -8.31
N TYR A 24 -10.97 6.00 -9.22
CA TYR A 24 -11.29 6.07 -10.65
C TYR A 24 -11.95 4.81 -11.20
N GLY A 25 -11.62 3.63 -10.66
CA GLY A 25 -12.25 2.38 -11.08
C GLY A 25 -13.60 2.14 -10.40
N LEU A 26 -13.72 2.49 -9.12
CA LEU A 26 -14.90 2.22 -8.29
C LEU A 26 -15.72 3.47 -7.95
N ASN A 27 -15.27 4.66 -8.36
CA ASN A 27 -15.90 5.95 -8.06
C ASN A 27 -16.18 6.17 -6.56
N ALA A 28 -15.32 5.64 -5.69
CA ALA A 28 -15.44 5.82 -4.25
C ALA A 28 -15.18 7.26 -3.83
N THR A 29 -15.68 7.62 -2.63
CA THR A 29 -15.37 8.91 -2.01
C THR A 29 -13.87 9.02 -1.73
N LEU A 30 -13.36 10.25 -1.63
CA LEU A 30 -11.95 10.49 -1.30
C LEU A 30 -11.58 9.86 0.05
N GLU A 31 -12.46 10.01 1.05
CA GLU A 31 -12.28 9.43 2.38
C GLU A 31 -12.10 7.91 2.31
N SER A 32 -13.02 7.21 1.64
CA SER A 32 -12.94 5.75 1.45
C SER A 32 -11.67 5.36 0.70
N SER A 33 -11.33 6.08 -0.36
CA SER A 33 -10.13 5.83 -1.17
C SER A 33 -8.84 5.95 -0.34
N LEU A 34 -8.75 6.96 0.53
CA LEU A 34 -7.59 7.17 1.42
C LEU A 34 -7.51 6.10 2.52
N LEU A 35 -8.64 5.76 3.14
CA LEU A 35 -8.70 4.70 4.15
C LEU A 35 -8.17 3.38 3.58
N TRP A 36 -8.67 2.96 2.42
CA TRP A 36 -8.24 1.72 1.80
C TRP A 36 -6.80 1.75 1.30
N ALA A 37 -6.32 2.88 0.77
CA ALA A 37 -4.91 3.03 0.39
C ALA A 37 -3.97 2.86 1.58
N LEU A 38 -4.31 3.41 2.76
CA LEU A 38 -3.53 3.25 3.98
C LEU A 38 -3.58 1.81 4.50
N THR A 39 -4.76 1.19 4.52
CA THR A 39 -4.91 -0.21 4.97
C THR A 39 -4.06 -1.15 4.13
N PHE A 40 -4.21 -1.14 2.81
CA PHE A 40 -3.48 -2.06 1.94
C PHE A 40 -1.98 -1.72 1.83
N GLY A 41 -1.61 -0.43 1.83
CA GLY A 41 -0.22 -0.01 1.89
C GLY A 41 0.48 -0.47 3.16
N GLY A 42 -0.19 -0.37 4.31
CA GLY A 42 0.30 -0.87 5.59
C GLY A 42 0.46 -2.39 5.61
N CYS A 43 -0.53 -3.13 5.09
CA CYS A 43 -0.43 -4.59 4.96
C CYS A 43 0.74 -5.01 4.07
N ALA A 44 0.93 -4.35 2.92
CA ALA A 44 2.05 -4.62 2.02
C ALA A 44 3.40 -4.34 2.68
N ALA A 45 3.51 -3.26 3.45
CA ALA A 45 4.71 -2.97 4.24
C ALA A 45 5.00 -4.09 5.26
N GLY A 46 3.98 -4.54 5.99
CA GLY A 46 4.11 -5.62 6.98
C GLY A 46 4.57 -6.94 6.36
N LEU A 47 3.97 -7.34 5.23
CA LEU A 47 4.36 -8.54 4.49
C LEU A 47 5.79 -8.44 3.96
N ALA A 48 6.16 -7.30 3.37
CA ALA A 48 7.52 -7.07 2.86
C ALA A 48 8.55 -7.05 3.99
N TYR A 49 8.20 -6.53 5.17
CA TYR A 49 9.04 -6.58 6.36
C TYR A 49 9.27 -8.02 6.82
N ALA A 50 8.21 -8.81 6.95
CA ALA A 50 8.32 -10.22 7.32
C ALA A 50 9.15 -11.02 6.30
N GLN A 51 8.98 -10.76 5.01
CA GLN A 51 9.79 -11.39 3.95
C GLN A 51 11.26 -10.97 4.00
N SER A 52 11.54 -9.70 4.34
CA SER A 52 12.90 -9.18 4.44
C SER A 52 13.67 -9.65 5.69
N ASN A 53 12.97 -10.22 6.67
CA ASN A 53 13.53 -10.68 7.95
C ASN A 53 13.42 -12.21 8.12
N ARG A 54 13.17 -12.94 7.02
CA ARG A 54 13.41 -14.39 6.94
C ARG A 54 14.88 -14.65 6.62
#